data_AF-A0A7W4P5L9-F1
#
_entry.id   AF-A0A7W4P5L9-F1
#
_cell.length_a   1.000
_cell.length_b   1.000
_cell.length_c   1.000
_cell.angle_alpha   90.00
_cell.angle_beta   90.00
_cell.angle_gamma   90.00
#
_symmetry.space_group_name_H-M   'P 1'
#
loop_
_entity.id
_entity.type
_entity.pdbx_description
1 polymer ?
#
loop_
_entity_poly.entity_id
_entity_poly.type
_entity_poly.pdbx_seq_one_letter_code
_entity_poly.pdbx_strand_id
1 'polypeptide(L)'
;MTRHALLIGLLVLMSQAALSAARAAPLTPDDDQAAAGQDIDIRDTSIQILRPERRIAAGYFTIENRGSAVHLLAGVSSPACRNLFAHHTEQESTGETAGLFTHLALPPETTLVFPPGGYHLICAGYDDSVRPGQQITITFRFLGGATRSVPFAVHPAANTEETTP
;
A
#
# COMPACT_ATOMS: atom_id res chain seq x y z
N MET A 1 -11.47 85.32 17.18
CA MET A 1 -11.98 84.44 18.26
C MET A 1 -13.00 83.49 17.65
N THR A 2 -12.83 82.20 17.94
CA THR A 2 -13.77 81.05 17.80
C THR A 2 -14.30 80.63 16.42
N ARG A 3 -13.96 79.37 16.08
CA ARG A 3 -14.13 78.65 14.82
C ARG A 3 -15.54 78.09 14.65
N HIS A 4 -15.98 78.01 13.39
CA HIS A 4 -17.21 77.34 12.94
C HIS A 4 -17.12 75.81 13.12
N ALA A 5 -18.24 75.24 13.55
CA ALA A 5 -18.51 73.81 13.58
C ALA A 5 -18.97 73.33 12.19
N LEU A 6 -18.58 72.10 11.80
CA LEU A 6 -19.48 71.17 11.11
C LEU A 6 -18.89 69.75 11.16
N LEU A 7 -19.62 68.84 11.80
CA LEU A 7 -19.40 67.40 11.70
C LEU A 7 -19.97 66.90 10.37
N ILE A 8 -19.22 66.07 9.65
CA ILE A 8 -19.74 65.23 8.56
C ILE A 8 -19.43 63.78 8.94
N GLY A 9 -20.48 63.05 9.32
CA GLY A 9 -20.43 61.61 9.55
C GLY A 9 -20.50 60.87 8.22
N LEU A 10 -19.53 60.01 7.95
CA LEU A 10 -19.53 59.10 6.81
C LEU A 10 -19.91 57.70 7.31
N LEU A 11 -21.12 57.26 6.98
CA LEU A 11 -21.64 55.94 7.30
C LEU A 11 -21.12 54.95 6.24
N VAL A 12 -20.18 54.08 6.61
CA VAL A 12 -19.71 53.00 5.72
C VAL A 12 -20.57 51.76 5.99
N LEU A 13 -21.44 51.41 5.03
CA LEU A 13 -22.11 50.10 5.02
C LEU A 13 -21.09 49.03 4.61
N MET A 14 -20.57 48.26 5.59
CA MET A 14 -19.83 47.05 5.31
C MET A 14 -20.80 45.91 5.02
N SER A 15 -20.79 45.42 3.78
CA SER A 15 -21.50 44.21 3.37
C SER A 15 -20.81 42.98 3.97
N GLN A 16 -21.49 42.26 4.85
CA GLN A 16 -20.95 41.02 5.43
C GLN A 16 -21.23 39.87 4.47
N ALA A 17 -20.20 39.46 3.73
CA ALA A 17 -20.21 38.16 3.08
C ALA A 17 -20.11 37.08 4.17
N ALA A 18 -21.19 36.34 4.41
CA ALA A 18 -21.18 35.19 5.29
C ALA A 18 -20.33 34.08 4.64
N LEU A 19 -19.11 33.91 5.13
CA LEU A 19 -18.27 32.75 4.82
C LEU A 19 -18.96 31.51 5.41
N SER A 20 -19.64 30.75 4.57
CA SER A 20 -20.14 29.43 4.97
C SER A 20 -18.94 28.51 5.13
N ALA A 21 -18.50 28.29 6.37
CA ALA A 21 -17.52 27.26 6.67
C ALA A 21 -18.17 25.91 6.36
N ALA A 22 -17.73 25.27 5.26
CA ALA A 22 -18.07 23.88 4.99
C ALA A 22 -17.72 23.07 6.24
N ARG A 23 -18.72 22.44 6.85
CA ARG A 23 -18.54 21.58 8.01
C ARG A 23 -17.71 20.39 7.53
N ALA A 24 -16.42 20.35 7.85
CA ALA A 24 -15.64 19.13 7.73
C ALA A 24 -16.33 18.08 8.62
N ALA A 25 -16.89 17.04 8.00
CA ALA A 25 -17.34 15.87 8.73
C ALA A 25 -16.13 15.32 9.51
N PRO A 26 -16.31 14.82 10.75
CA PRO A 26 -15.23 14.13 11.43
C PRO A 26 -14.81 12.92 10.58
N LEU A 27 -13.55 12.93 10.13
CA LEU A 27 -12.91 11.75 9.56
C LEU A 27 -12.78 10.74 10.72
N THR A 28 -13.63 9.73 10.76
CA THR A 28 -13.46 8.58 11.65
C THR A 28 -12.42 7.66 11.00
N PRO A 29 -11.17 7.63 11.49
CA PRO A 29 -10.10 6.90 10.79
C PRO A 29 -10.45 5.41 10.65
N ASP A 30 -11.21 4.85 11.59
CA ASP A 30 -11.57 3.44 11.63
C ASP A 30 -12.52 3.01 10.50
N ASP A 31 -13.49 3.86 10.11
CA ASP A 31 -14.43 3.54 9.04
C ASP A 31 -13.74 3.60 7.66
N ASP A 32 -12.89 4.61 7.48
CA ASP A 32 -12.09 4.75 6.26
C ASP A 32 -11.17 3.53 6.09
N GLN A 33 -10.49 3.07 7.13
CA GLN A 33 -9.62 1.89 7.03
C GLN A 33 -10.39 0.58 6.78
N ALA A 34 -11.62 0.43 7.29
CA ALA A 34 -12.43 -0.76 7.04
C ALA A 34 -12.82 -0.91 5.55
N ALA A 35 -12.90 0.19 4.81
CA ALA A 35 -13.18 0.20 3.38
C ALA A 35 -12.03 -0.34 2.51
N ALA A 36 -10.81 -0.49 3.07
CA ALA A 36 -9.63 -1.02 2.36
C ALA A 36 -9.87 -2.39 1.71
N GLY A 37 -10.82 -3.17 2.23
CA GLY A 37 -11.34 -4.30 1.47
C GLY A 37 -11.75 -3.83 0.07
N GLN A 38 -12.85 -3.10 -0.04
CA GLN A 38 -13.46 -2.82 -1.35
C GLN A 38 -12.59 -1.95 -2.26
N ASP A 39 -11.78 -1.08 -1.68
CA ASP A 39 -11.00 -0.09 -2.43
C ASP A 39 -9.70 -0.64 -3.01
N ILE A 40 -9.10 -1.64 -2.35
CA ILE A 40 -7.82 -2.20 -2.76
C ILE A 40 -8.00 -3.32 -3.79
N ASP A 41 -7.35 -3.14 -4.94
CA ASP A 41 -7.16 -4.16 -5.95
C ASP A 41 -5.71 -4.66 -5.95
N ILE A 42 -5.52 -5.97 -6.13
CA ILE A 42 -4.20 -6.59 -6.20
C ILE A 42 -4.18 -7.55 -7.38
N ARG A 43 -3.25 -7.31 -8.31
CA ARG A 43 -3.19 -7.99 -9.62
C ARG A 43 -1.74 -8.24 -10.03
N ASP A 44 -1.57 -8.86 -11.19
CA ASP A 44 -0.25 -9.20 -11.77
C ASP A 44 0.61 -10.05 -10.81
N THR A 45 -0.07 -10.93 -10.07
CA THR A 45 0.48 -11.67 -8.93
C THR A 45 1.26 -12.91 -9.36
N SER A 46 2.53 -13.00 -8.97
CA SER A 46 3.39 -14.16 -9.25
C SER A 46 4.33 -14.45 -8.09
N ILE A 47 4.66 -15.73 -7.92
CA ILE A 47 5.71 -16.23 -7.04
C ILE A 47 6.77 -16.89 -7.91
N GLN A 48 8.02 -16.46 -7.76
CA GLN A 48 9.18 -16.94 -8.47
C GLN A 48 10.09 -17.66 -7.49
N ILE A 49 10.28 -18.97 -7.65
CA ILE A 49 11.22 -19.72 -6.81
C ILE A 49 12.64 -19.19 -7.07
N LEU A 50 13.40 -18.88 -6.02
CA LEU A 50 14.77 -18.35 -6.15
C LEU A 50 15.82 -19.36 -5.70
N ARG A 51 15.61 -19.96 -4.52
CA ARG A 51 16.56 -20.89 -3.88
C ARG A 51 15.78 -22.06 -3.30
N PRO A 52 15.49 -23.11 -4.10
CA PRO A 52 14.71 -24.26 -3.66
C PRO A 52 15.28 -24.93 -2.41
N GLU A 53 16.60 -25.08 -2.36
CA GLU A 53 17.34 -25.72 -1.27
C GLU A 53 17.27 -24.92 0.05
N ARG A 54 16.95 -23.62 -0.03
CA ARG A 54 16.74 -22.74 1.13
C ARG A 54 15.27 -22.40 1.35
N ARG A 55 14.37 -22.93 0.53
CA ARG A 55 12.93 -22.62 0.51
C ARG A 55 12.66 -21.11 0.47
N ILE A 56 13.33 -20.41 -0.46
CA ILE A 56 13.15 -18.97 -0.69
C ILE A 56 12.53 -18.72 -2.08
N ALA A 57 11.47 -17.93 -2.12
CA ALA A 57 10.84 -17.44 -3.35
C ALA A 57 10.56 -15.94 -3.25
N ALA A 58 10.53 -15.25 -4.40
CA ALA A 58 10.11 -13.85 -4.50
C ALA A 58 8.66 -13.77 -4.98
N GLY A 59 7.92 -12.77 -4.52
CA GLY A 59 6.56 -12.45 -4.93
C GLY A 59 6.51 -11.08 -5.57
N TYR A 60 5.89 -11.01 -6.75
CA TYR A 60 5.71 -9.79 -7.53
C TYR A 60 4.22 -9.54 -7.73
N PHE A 61 3.82 -8.27 -7.67
CA PHE A 61 2.42 -7.88 -7.80
C PHE A 61 2.29 -6.36 -8.00
N THR A 62 1.09 -5.95 -8.38
CA THR A 62 0.65 -4.56 -8.35
C THR A 62 -0.43 -4.43 -7.29
N ILE A 63 -0.36 -3.38 -6.46
CA ILE A 63 -1.41 -2.99 -5.53
C ILE A 63 -1.92 -1.60 -5.89
N GLU A 64 -3.23 -1.45 -5.96
CA GLU A 64 -3.89 -0.23 -6.37
C GLU A 64 -4.97 0.14 -5.36
N ASN A 65 -4.95 1.39 -4.90
CA ASN A 65 -6.03 1.96 -4.12
C ASN A 65 -6.94 2.75 -5.07
N ARG A 66 -8.15 2.24 -5.33
CA ARG A 66 -9.16 2.89 -6.16
C ARG A 66 -10.15 3.74 -5.35
N GLY A 67 -9.99 3.78 -4.04
CA GLY A 67 -10.80 4.56 -3.12
C GLY A 67 -10.32 6.01 -3.01
N SER A 68 -11.11 6.80 -2.28
CA SER A 68 -10.83 8.21 -1.97
C SER A 68 -10.13 8.43 -0.61
N ALA A 69 -9.96 7.38 0.18
CA ALA A 69 -9.28 7.41 1.48
C ALA A 69 -7.86 6.82 1.41
N VAL A 70 -6.99 7.23 2.32
CA VAL A 70 -5.67 6.59 2.52
C VAL A 70 -5.89 5.27 3.25
N HIS A 71 -5.29 4.18 2.77
CA HIS A 71 -5.30 2.89 3.47
C HIS A 71 -3.89 2.53 3.95
N LEU A 72 -3.78 1.93 5.14
CA LEU A 72 -2.50 1.49 5.70
C LEU A 72 -2.43 -0.04 5.70
N LEU A 73 -1.45 -0.61 4.99
CA LEU A 73 -1.15 -2.04 5.07
C LEU A 73 -0.40 -2.33 6.38
N ALA A 74 -1.00 -3.18 7.20
CA ALA A 74 -0.52 -3.56 8.53
C ALA A 74 0.20 -4.92 8.56
N GLY A 75 0.26 -5.64 7.43
CA GLY A 75 1.06 -6.85 7.29
C GLY A 75 0.79 -7.62 6.01
N VAL A 76 1.53 -8.71 5.82
CA VAL A 76 1.39 -9.78 4.79
C VAL A 76 1.47 -11.17 5.47
N SER A 77 0.67 -12.14 5.04
CA SER A 77 0.79 -13.53 5.54
C SER A 77 0.32 -14.55 4.50
N SER A 78 0.80 -15.78 4.62
CA SER A 78 0.38 -16.92 3.81
C SER A 78 0.52 -18.20 4.64
N PRO A 79 -0.39 -19.18 4.53
CA PRO A 79 -0.17 -20.49 5.13
C PRO A 79 1.03 -21.22 4.53
N ALA A 80 1.41 -20.90 3.29
CA ALA A 80 2.47 -21.57 2.55
C ALA A 80 3.88 -21.07 2.89
N CYS A 81 4.01 -19.95 3.60
CA CYS A 81 5.30 -19.29 3.88
C CYS A 81 5.47 -19.07 5.37
N ARG A 82 6.63 -19.46 5.95
CA ARG A 82 6.90 -19.17 7.36
C ARG A 82 6.99 -17.68 7.65
N ASN A 83 7.65 -16.92 6.77
CA ASN A 83 7.78 -15.47 6.88
C ASN A 83 7.57 -14.82 5.53
N LEU A 84 6.90 -13.65 5.55
CA LEU A 84 6.77 -12.74 4.41
C LEU A 84 7.34 -11.37 4.79
N PHE A 85 8.25 -10.85 3.98
CA PHE A 85 8.88 -9.54 4.20
C PHE A 85 9.25 -8.89 2.88
N ALA A 86 9.52 -7.58 2.88
CA ALA A 86 9.96 -6.89 1.68
C ALA A 86 11.48 -6.98 1.48
N HIS A 87 11.92 -6.98 0.23
CA HIS A 87 13.32 -6.92 -0.15
C HIS A 87 13.45 -6.05 -1.39
N HIS A 88 14.56 -5.32 -1.52
CA HIS A 88 14.89 -4.58 -2.73
C HIS A 88 16.19 -5.12 -3.29
N THR A 89 16.21 -5.43 -4.58
CA THR A 89 17.31 -6.16 -5.23
C THR A 89 18.65 -5.43 -5.13
N GLU A 90 18.64 -4.10 -5.23
CA GLU A 90 19.85 -3.26 -5.26
C GLU A 90 20.08 -2.41 -3.99
N GLN A 91 19.25 -2.58 -2.96
CA GLN A 91 19.40 -1.82 -1.72
C GLN A 91 19.71 -2.74 -0.56
N GLU A 92 20.50 -2.23 0.38
CA GLU A 92 20.80 -2.96 1.62
C GLU A 92 19.50 -3.27 2.39
N SER A 93 19.44 -4.48 2.92
CA SER A 93 18.32 -4.91 3.74
C SER A 93 18.47 -4.32 5.15
N THR A 94 17.56 -3.44 5.55
CA THR A 94 17.43 -2.93 6.92
C THR A 94 16.16 -3.50 7.56
N GLY A 95 16.00 -3.30 8.87
CA GLY A 95 14.75 -3.67 9.54
C GLY A 95 13.54 -2.93 8.97
N GLU A 96 13.72 -1.67 8.57
CA GLU A 96 12.66 -0.85 7.96
C GLU A 96 12.30 -1.33 6.55
N THR A 97 13.30 -1.64 5.71
CA THR A 97 13.01 -2.15 4.36
C THR A 97 12.40 -3.55 4.39
N ALA A 98 12.83 -4.42 5.33
CA ALA A 98 12.19 -5.71 5.55
C ALA A 98 10.75 -5.57 6.07
N GLY A 99 10.52 -4.56 6.92
CA GLY A 99 9.24 -4.25 7.54
C GLY A 99 8.23 -3.51 6.66
N LEU A 100 8.58 -3.12 5.43
CA LEU A 100 7.76 -2.26 4.55
C LEU A 100 6.27 -2.62 4.56
N PHE A 101 5.93 -3.91 4.43
CA PHE A 101 4.54 -4.37 4.36
C PHE A 101 3.76 -4.31 5.68
N THR A 102 4.38 -3.88 6.78
CA THR A 102 3.72 -3.68 8.09
C THR A 102 3.29 -2.24 8.32
N HIS A 103 3.73 -1.31 7.47
CA HIS A 103 3.49 0.13 7.63
C HIS A 103 3.44 0.85 6.27
N LEU A 104 3.01 0.17 5.21
CA LEU A 104 2.94 0.75 3.86
C LEU A 104 1.66 1.58 3.73
N ALA A 105 1.81 2.88 3.47
CA ALA A 105 0.68 3.74 3.14
C ALA A 105 0.31 3.61 1.66
N LEU A 106 -0.99 3.55 1.40
CA LEU A 106 -1.61 3.52 0.08
C LEU A 106 -2.51 4.76 -0.03
N PRO A 107 -1.99 5.88 -0.55
CA PRO A 107 -2.81 7.06 -0.78
C PRO A 107 -3.97 6.78 -1.75
N PRO A 108 -5.01 7.62 -1.77
CA PRO A 108 -6.09 7.54 -2.74
C PRO A 108 -5.57 7.48 -4.18
N GLU A 109 -6.31 6.77 -5.04
CA GLU A 109 -6.06 6.73 -6.49
C GLU A 109 -4.61 6.40 -6.89
N THR A 110 -3.92 5.62 -6.05
CA THR A 110 -2.50 5.32 -6.20
C THR A 110 -2.27 3.89 -6.63
N THR A 111 -1.33 3.68 -7.55
CA THR A 111 -0.83 2.36 -7.95
C THR A 111 0.62 2.22 -7.53
N LEU A 112 0.94 1.15 -6.81
CA LEU A 112 2.32 0.74 -6.49
C LEU A 112 2.63 -0.61 -7.14
N VAL A 113 3.76 -0.67 -7.84
CA VAL A 113 4.23 -1.88 -8.52
C VAL A 113 5.41 -2.45 -7.72
N PHE A 114 5.37 -3.76 -7.48
CA PHE A 114 6.43 -4.53 -6.82
C PHE A 114 7.06 -5.51 -7.83
N PRO A 115 7.97 -5.03 -8.70
CA PRO A 115 8.47 -5.80 -9.84
C PRO A 115 9.72 -6.62 -9.50
N PRO A 116 10.14 -7.53 -10.40
CA PRO A 116 11.51 -8.02 -10.43
C PRO A 116 12.51 -6.86 -10.50
N GLY A 117 13.60 -6.93 -9.74
CA GLY A 117 14.64 -5.87 -9.70
C GLY A 117 14.33 -4.72 -8.73
N GLY A 118 13.06 -4.47 -8.39
CA GLY A 118 12.67 -3.44 -7.43
C GLY A 118 12.41 -3.97 -6.01
N TYR A 119 11.57 -3.25 -5.27
CA TYR A 119 10.94 -3.79 -4.05
C TYR A 119 10.02 -4.94 -4.42
N HIS A 120 10.15 -6.06 -3.72
CA HIS A 120 9.33 -7.25 -3.90
C HIS A 120 9.17 -8.01 -2.58
N LEU A 121 8.22 -8.95 -2.56
CA LEU A 121 7.95 -9.77 -1.39
C LEU A 121 8.87 -10.99 -1.39
N ILE A 122 9.42 -11.35 -0.23
CA ILE A 122 10.14 -12.61 -0.03
C ILE A 122 9.25 -13.55 0.76
N CYS A 123 8.98 -14.72 0.20
CA CYS A 123 8.41 -15.87 0.88
C CYS A 123 9.54 -16.78 1.34
N ALA A 124 9.83 -16.75 2.64
CA ALA A 124 10.92 -17.52 3.24
C ALA A 124 10.38 -18.72 4.01
N GLY A 125 11.08 -19.85 3.85
CA GLY A 125 10.72 -21.11 4.51
C GLY A 125 9.39 -21.65 4.04
N TYR A 126 9.14 -21.62 2.73
CA TYR A 126 7.89 -22.13 2.17
C TYR A 126 7.72 -23.64 2.31
N ASP A 127 6.48 -24.12 2.34
CA ASP A 127 6.15 -25.55 2.34
C ASP A 127 6.03 -26.13 0.91
N ASP A 128 5.68 -27.42 0.80
CA ASP A 128 5.66 -28.14 -0.49
C ASP A 128 4.47 -27.74 -1.40
N SER A 129 3.59 -26.83 -0.96
CA SER A 129 2.57 -26.20 -1.81
C SER A 129 3.16 -25.19 -2.80
N VAL A 130 4.31 -24.58 -2.48
CA VAL A 130 5.05 -23.70 -3.39
C VAL A 130 5.82 -24.54 -4.40
N ARG A 131 5.13 -24.96 -5.46
CA ARG A 131 5.71 -25.71 -6.59
C ARG A 131 5.16 -25.20 -7.93
N PRO A 132 5.93 -25.32 -9.03
CA PRO A 132 5.55 -24.75 -10.32
C PRO A 132 4.15 -25.16 -10.78
N GLY A 133 3.42 -24.21 -11.37
CA GLY A 133 2.07 -24.42 -11.89
C GLY A 133 0.97 -24.46 -10.83
N GLN A 134 1.31 -24.32 -9.55
CA GLN A 134 0.34 -24.14 -8.47
C GLN A 134 0.08 -22.66 -8.19
N GLN A 135 -0.85 -22.39 -7.27
CA GLN A 135 -1.08 -21.07 -6.72
C GLN A 135 -1.00 -21.14 -5.19
N ILE A 136 -0.44 -20.10 -4.57
CA ILE A 136 -0.51 -19.92 -3.11
C ILE A 136 -1.31 -18.66 -2.79
N THR A 137 -2.06 -18.67 -1.70
CA THR A 137 -2.81 -17.49 -1.27
C THR A 137 -1.91 -16.60 -0.41
N ILE A 138 -1.84 -15.31 -0.76
CA ILE A 138 -1.28 -14.27 0.10
C ILE A 138 -2.44 -13.40 0.56
N THR A 139 -2.58 -13.28 1.87
CA THR A 139 -3.49 -12.32 2.49
C THR A 139 -2.73 -11.03 2.73
N PHE A 140 -3.38 -9.90 2.53
CA PHE A 140 -3.00 -8.51 2.83
C PHE A 140 -3.96 -8.01 3.93
N ARG A 141 -3.45 -7.39 4.99
CA ARG A 141 -4.22 -6.97 6.17
C ARG A 141 -4.00 -5.49 6.30
N PHE A 142 -5.08 -4.75 6.39
CA PHE A 142 -5.06 -3.31 6.53
C PHE A 142 -5.33 -2.94 7.98
N LEU A 143 -4.97 -1.72 8.34
CA LEU A 143 -5.48 -1.11 9.56
C LEU A 143 -7.02 -1.14 9.52
N GLY A 144 -7.69 -1.07 10.67
CA GLY A 144 -9.17 -1.24 10.72
C GLY A 144 -9.67 -2.68 10.52
N GLY A 145 -8.78 -3.65 10.25
CA GLY A 145 -9.10 -5.08 10.25
C GLY A 145 -9.58 -5.65 8.92
N ALA A 146 -9.66 -4.83 7.87
CA ALA A 146 -9.96 -5.31 6.53
C ALA A 146 -8.85 -6.22 5.99
N THR A 147 -9.22 -7.20 5.17
CA THR A 147 -8.27 -8.12 4.54
C THR A 147 -8.58 -8.35 3.07
N ARG A 148 -7.53 -8.62 2.30
CA ARG A 148 -7.60 -9.06 0.90
C ARG A 148 -6.72 -10.26 0.66
N SER A 149 -7.31 -11.37 0.24
CA SER A 149 -6.61 -12.61 -0.06
C SER A 149 -6.61 -12.84 -1.55
N VAL A 150 -5.43 -12.98 -2.15
CA VAL A 150 -5.26 -13.11 -3.60
C VAL A 150 -4.35 -14.30 -3.90
N PRO A 151 -4.69 -15.13 -4.89
CA PRO A 151 -3.82 -16.22 -5.32
C PRO A 151 -2.64 -15.69 -6.13
N PHE A 152 -1.45 -16.23 -5.88
CA PHE A 152 -0.22 -15.94 -6.62
C PHE A 152 0.22 -17.19 -7.37
N ALA A 153 0.39 -17.11 -8.68
CA ALA A 153 0.85 -18.22 -9.51
C ALA A 153 2.34 -18.51 -9.27
N VAL A 154 2.70 -19.78 -9.08
CA VAL A 154 4.07 -20.20 -8.77
C VAL A 154 4.79 -20.59 -10.06
N HIS A 155 5.91 -19.92 -10.31
CA HIS A 155 6.81 -20.12 -11.42
C HIS A 155 8.09 -20.84 -10.97
N PRO A 156 8.66 -21.72 -11.83
CA PRO A 156 9.92 -22.42 -11.53
C PRO A 156 11.06 -21.43 -11.44
N ALA A 157 12.12 -21.78 -10.72
CA ALA A 157 13.36 -21.00 -10.71
C ALA A 157 13.82 -20.68 -12.13
N ALA A 158 14.28 -19.45 -12.36
CA ALA A 158 14.88 -19.10 -13.64
C ALA A 158 16.03 -20.09 -13.89
N ASN A 159 15.92 -20.87 -14.97
CA ASN A 159 16.98 -21.78 -15.37
C ASN A 159 18.21 -20.92 -15.65
N THR A 160 19.23 -20.99 -14.80
CA THR A 160 20.56 -20.43 -15.12
C THR A 160 21.30 -21.40 -16.04
N GLU A 161 20.61 -21.91 -17.06
CA GLU A 161 21.16 -22.76 -18.12
C GLU A 161 20.90 -22.08 -19.47
N GLU A 162 21.44 -20.87 -19.62
CA GLU A 162 21.78 -20.34 -20.93
C GLU A 162 23.12 -19.61 -20.82
N THR A 163 24.19 -20.39 -20.69
CA THR A 163 25.49 -20.01 -21.24
C THR A 163 26.37 -21.26 -21.34
N THR A 164 26.46 -21.83 -22.53
CA THR A 164 27.60 -22.66 -22.93
C THR A 164 27.65 -22.75 -24.46
N PRO A 165 28.83 -22.67 -25.08
CA PRO A 165 29.82 -21.59 -25.13
C PRO A 165 29.73 -20.76 -26.44
#